data_AF-A0A958U7F1-F1
#
_entry.id   AF-A0A958U7F1-F1
#
_cell.length_a   1.000
_cell.length_b   1.000
_cell.length_c   1.000
_cell.angle_alpha   90.00
_cell.angle_beta   90.00
_cell.angle_gamma   90.00
#
_symmetry.space_group_name_H-M   'P 1'
#
loop_
_entity.id
_entity.type
_entity.pdbx_description
1 polymer ?
#
loop_
_entity_poly.entity_id
_entity_poly.type
_entity_poly.pdbx_seq_one_letter_code
_entity_poly.pdbx_strand_id
1 'polypeptide(L)' 'MNINLTKKQEEYIVDLVESDEYDNKSEVIRVALRLHQIYRDKGIADLRVEIEKGINSGISKRSVGDILVTKNKSKK' A
#
# COMPACT_ATOMS: atom_id res chain seq x y z
N MET A 1 -16.27 -7.21 -21.20
CA MET A 1 -16.74 -7.01 -19.82
C MET A 1 -17.32 -5.62 -19.73
N ASN A 2 -18.55 -5.45 -19.24
CA ASN A 2 -19.14 -4.14 -19.06
C ASN A 2 -19.01 -3.73 -17.59
N ILE A 3 -18.43 -2.56 -17.32
CA ILE A 3 -18.12 -2.09 -15.97
C ILE A 3 -18.64 -0.66 -15.86
N ASN A 4 -19.41 -0.37 -14.83
CA ASN A 4 -19.82 1.00 -14.56
C ASN A 4 -18.72 1.71 -13.77
N LEU A 5 -18.23 2.81 -14.32
CA LEU A 5 -17.25 3.67 -13.69
C LEU A 5 -17.92 4.94 -13.18
N THR A 6 -17.31 5.57 -12.19
CA THR A 6 -17.72 6.91 -11.79
C THR A 6 -17.31 7.91 -12.89
N LYS A 7 -18.05 9.01 -13.03
CA LYS A 7 -17.72 10.06 -14.02
C LYS A 7 -16.27 10.53 -13.94
N LYS A 8 -15.73 10.71 -12.73
CA LYS A 8 -14.34 11.10 -12.49
C LYS A 8 -13.34 10.06 -13.02
N GLN A 9 -13.65 8.77 -12.91
CA GLN A 9 -12.79 7.70 -13.44
C GLN A 9 -12.86 7.65 -14.96
N GLU A 10 -14.02 7.91 -15.55
CA GLU A 10 -14.16 7.98 -17.00
C GLU A 10 -13.36 9.14 -17.58
N GLU A 11 -13.49 10.34 -17.00
CA GLU A 11 -12.72 11.53 -17.38
C GLU A 11 -11.22 11.26 -17.29
N TYR A 12 -10.75 10.74 -16.16
CA TYR A 12 -9.34 10.39 -15.97
C TYR A 12 -8.83 9.38 -17.01
N ILE A 13 -9.61 8.34 -17.34
CA ILE A 13 -9.22 7.36 -18.35
C ILE A 13 -9.20 7.98 -19.75
N VAL A 14 -10.13 8.89 -20.05
CA VAL A 14 -10.16 9.61 -21.34
C VAL A 14 -8.92 10.48 -21.47
N ASP A 15 -8.58 11.29 -20.45
CA ASP A 15 -7.41 12.16 -20.46
C ASP A 15 -6.10 11.39 -20.74
N LEU A 16 -5.97 10.18 -20.18
CA LEU A 16 -4.80 9.30 -20.37
C LEU A 16 -4.71 8.66 -21.75
N VAL A 17 -5.84 8.46 -22.43
CA VAL A 17 -5.82 7.96 -23.82
C VAL A 17 -5.59 9.13 -24.77
N GLU A 18 -6.18 10.30 -24.49
CA GLU A 18 -5.98 11.52 -25.29
C GLU A 18 -4.55 12.09 -25.19
N SER A 19 -3.83 11.77 -24.10
CA SER A 19 -2.41 12.13 -23.94
C SER A 19 -1.45 11.22 -24.70
N ASP A 20 -1.94 10.23 -25.46
CA ASP A 20 -1.15 9.17 -26.10
C ASP A 20 -0.27 8.36 -25.11
N GLU A 21 -0.59 8.38 -23.80
CA GLU A 21 0.11 7.53 -22.82
C GLU A 21 -0.37 6.07 -22.91
N TYR A 22 -1.62 5.86 -23.34
CA TYR A 22 -2.21 4.53 -23.52
C TYR A 22 -3.03 4.46 -24.81
N ASP A 23 -2.99 3.31 -25.50
CA ASP A 23 -3.67 3.13 -26.77
C ASP A 23 -5.19 3.05 -26.62
N ASN A 24 -5.68 2.60 -25.45
CA ASN A 24 -7.09 2.38 -25.21
C ASN A 24 -7.45 2.29 -23.73
N LYS A 25 -8.74 2.53 -23.44
CA LYS A 25 -9.31 2.46 -22.08
C LYS A 25 -9.05 1.11 -21.39
N SER A 26 -9.07 0.01 -22.15
CA SER A 26 -8.87 -1.33 -21.56
C SER A 26 -7.43 -1.52 -21.07
N GLU A 27 -6.46 -0.87 -21.69
CA GLU A 27 -5.07 -0.90 -21.26
C GLU A 27 -4.88 -0.14 -19.94
N VAL A 28 -5.44 1.06 -19.83
CA VAL A 28 -5.44 1.85 -18.60
C VAL A 28 -6.02 1.02 -17.44
N ILE A 29 -7.17 0.38 -17.66
CA ILE A 29 -7.81 -0.47 -16.64
C ILE A 29 -6.92 -1.67 -16.27
N ARG A 30 -6.30 -2.35 -17.24
CA ARG A 30 -5.39 -3.48 -16.97
C ARG A 30 -4.19 -3.06 -16.13
N VAL A 31 -3.60 -1.91 -16.44
CA VAL A 31 -2.44 -1.36 -15.73
C VAL A 31 -2.84 -0.97 -14.31
N ALA A 32 -3.97 -0.28 -14.14
CA ALA A 32 -4.50 0.09 -12.83
C ALA A 32 -4.78 -1.15 -11.95
N LEU A 33 -5.39 -2.20 -12.51
CA LEU A 33 -5.64 -3.45 -11.79
C LEU A 33 -4.34 -4.16 -11.40
N ARG A 34 -3.35 -4.20 -12.30
CA ARG A 34 -2.03 -4.77 -11.99
C ARG A 34 -1.35 -4.01 -10.85
N LEU A 35 -1.38 -2.68 -10.90
CA LEU A 35 -0.80 -1.83 -9.87
C LEU A 35 -1.51 -2.04 -8.53
N HIS A 36 -2.84 -2.09 -8.54
CA HIS A 36 -3.64 -2.40 -7.35
C HIS A 36 -3.26 -3.74 -6.73
N GLN A 37 -3.12 -4.79 -7.54
CA GLN A 37 -2.72 -6.11 -7.09
C GLN A 37 -1.32 -6.08 -6.46
N ILE A 38 -0.33 -5.46 -7.12
CA ILE A 38 1.04 -5.34 -6.61
C ILE A 38 1.06 -4.63 -5.26
N TYR A 39 0.35 -3.50 -5.11
CA TYR A 39 0.30 -2.78 -3.83
C TYR A 39 -0.35 -3.60 -2.73
N ARG A 40 -1.45 -4.31 -3.05
CA ARG A 40 -2.14 -5.16 -2.08
C ARG A 40 -1.25 -6.30 -1.61
N ASP A 41 -0.62 -7.00 -2.55
CA ASP A 41 0.24 -8.14 -2.26
C ASP A 41 1.49 -7.71 -1.48
N LYS A 42 2.11 -6.59 -1.88
CA LYS A 42 3.25 -6.01 -1.18
C LYS A 42 2.88 -5.58 0.25
N GLY A 43 1.77 -4.87 0.42
CA GLY A 43 1.33 -4.44 1.76
C GLY A 43 1.11 -5.61 2.70
N ILE A 44 0.52 -6.70 2.21
CA ILE A 44 0.31 -7.93 3.00
C ILE A 44 1.65 -8.62 3.29
N ALA A 45 2.54 -8.73 2.30
CA ALA A 45 3.85 -9.36 2.46
C ALA A 45 4.71 -8.61 3.49
N ASP A 46 4.81 -7.28 3.37
CA ASP A 46 5.58 -6.44 4.27
C ASP A 46 5.04 -6.55 5.71
N LEU A 47 3.71 -6.51 5.89
CA LEU A 47 3.09 -6.70 7.21
C LEU A 47 3.42 -8.06 7.82
N ARG A 48 3.38 -9.14 7.03
CA ARG A 48 3.74 -10.48 7.50
C ARG A 48 5.20 -10.53 7.95
N VAL A 49 6.10 -9.94 7.18
CA VAL A 49 7.53 -9.87 7.52
C VAL A 49 7.74 -9.14 8.84
N GLU A 50 7.08 -8.00 9.06
CA GLU A 50 7.21 -7.26 10.33
C GLU A 50 6.61 -7.99 11.53
N ILE A 51 5.49 -8.71 11.34
CA ILE A 51 4.91 -9.56 12.38
C ILE A 51 5.87 -10.70 12.73
N GLU A 52 6.43 -11.39 11.74
CA GLU A 52 7.42 -12.45 11.95
C GLU A 52 8.66 -11.94 12.68
N LYS A 53 9.17 -10.75 12.35
CA LYS A 53 10.25 -10.11 13.12
C LYS A 53 9.87 -9.92 14.58
N GLY A 54 8.64 -9.46 14.85
CA GLY A 54 8.11 -9.31 16.20
C GLY A 54 8.04 -10.64 16.96
N ILE A 55 7.49 -11.68 16.34
CA ILE A 55 7.39 -13.03 16.92
C ILE A 55 8.78 -13.58 17.24
N ASN A 56 9.71 -13.51 16.28
CA ASN A 56 11.08 -14.02 16.43
C ASN A 56 11.94 -13.19 17.41
N SER A 57 11.52 -11.97 17.75
CA SER A 57 12.19 -11.15 18.78
C SER A 57 11.90 -11.61 20.22
N GLY A 58 10.97 -12.54 20.40
CA GLY A 58 10.59 -13.09 21.70
C GLY A 58 9.64 -12.18 22.51
N ILE A 59 9.30 -12.63 23.72
CA ILE A 59 8.35 -11.90 24.59
C ILE A 59 9.08 -10.79 25.34
N SER A 60 8.69 -9.55 25.06
CA SER A 60 9.19 -8.38 25.80
C SER A 60 8.76 -8.44 27.27
N LYS A 61 9.73 -8.26 28.18
CA LYS A 61 9.48 -8.09 29.62
C LYS A 61 9.25 -6.63 30.02
N ARG A 62 9.32 -5.70 29.06
CA ARG A 62 9.28 -4.26 29.31
C ARG A 62 7.84 -3.80 29.53
N SER A 63 7.61 -3.06 30.60
CA SER A 63 6.35 -2.34 30.78
C SER A 63 6.30 -1.10 29.88
N VAL A 64 5.10 -0.54 29.71
CA VAL A 64 4.93 0.75 29.01
C VAL A 64 5.76 1.86 29.67
N GLY A 65 5.86 1.86 31.00
CA GLY A 65 6.67 2.83 31.75
C GLY A 65 8.17 2.73 31.39
N ASP A 66 8.71 1.52 31.29
CA ASP A 66 10.11 1.28 30.92
C ASP A 66 10.41 1.78 29.49
N ILE A 67 9.43 1.66 28.59
CA ILE A 67 9.54 2.15 27.22
C ILE A 67 9.59 3.68 27.20
N LEU A 68 8.75 4.36 27.97
CA LEU A 68 8.72 5.82 28.04
C LEU A 68 9.99 6.40 28.68
N VAL A 69 10.47 5.80 29.78
CA VAL A 69 11.68 6.27 30.49
C VAL A 69 12.92 6.16 29.60
N THR A 70 13.10 5.04 28.90
CA THR A 70 14.24 4.86 27.98
C THR A 70 14.20 5.83 26.79
N LYS A 71 13.01 6.09 26.22
CA LYS A 71 12.86 7.06 25.13
C LYS A 71 13.27 8.47 25.54
N ASN A 72 12.97 8.88 26.78
CA ASN A 72 13.32 10.21 27.29
C ASN A 72 14.81 10.32 27.65
N LYS A 73 15.45 9.23 28.11
CA LYS A 73 16.90 9.20 28.38
C LYS A 73 17.74 9.26 27.10
N SER A 74 17.28 8.66 26.00
CA SER A 74 17.95 8.69 24.69
C SER A 74 17.93 10.06 24.00
N LYS A 75 17.12 11.02 24.49
CA LYS A 75 17.00 12.38 23.93
C LYS A 75 17.86 13.42 24.64
N LYS A 76 18.50 13.08 25.76
CA LYS A 76 19.50 13.90 26.45
C LYS A 76 20.88 13.54 25.95
#